data_AF-A0A1G6XVN9-F1
#
_entry.id   AF-A0A1G6XVN9-F1
#
_cell.length_a   1.000
_cell.length_b   1.000
_cell.length_c   1.000
_cell.angle_alpha   90.00
_cell.angle_beta   90.00
_cell.angle_gamma   90.00
#
_symmetry.space_group_name_H-M   'P 1'
#
loop_
_entity.id
_entity.type
_entity.pdbx_description
1 polymer ?
#
loop_
_entity_poly.entity_id
_entity_poly.type
_entity_poly.pdbx_seq_one_letter_code
_entity_poly.pdbx_strand_id
1 'polypeptide(L)'
;MIKSKNHNYGQIQKPILALVVCMSSINVHAAIITDSSERRIEVRQGSGDTSNAYISPSNNVSSQRPGVTMLSGANASNGDSMQSLIAQKQRDFEIDASLSIEENKRVNVNQRRPTYNTTYRNNSYSTTNNTYNSANNDLTSMDFNAWLNSNSYRARQVAEYQRYLSARVGAQNVPPLSQLLTTARSWDKCGYEPYQLPPRELWANIVPTLHLYSELKNQGILPLSTEIRSVYRSPGLNDCAGGAGSSKHMNASAMDIWVPEYEDNLWRLSTMQDGLCQFWQYQGQSYNFGLGLYATGAIHLDTDGYRKWGFNHTSSSSSCRY
;
A
#
# COMPACT_ATOMS: atom_id res chain seq x y z
N MET A 1 -30.47 15.81 69.25
CA MET A 1 -31.00 17.19 69.15
C MET A 1 -30.53 17.79 67.83
N ILE A 2 -31.49 18.03 66.95
CA ILE A 2 -31.33 18.57 65.60
C ILE A 2 -31.05 20.08 65.71
N LYS A 3 -30.04 20.59 65.00
CA LYS A 3 -29.94 22.02 64.71
C LYS A 3 -29.92 22.24 63.19
N SER A 4 -30.86 23.08 62.81
CA SER A 4 -31.34 23.34 61.46
C SER A 4 -30.48 24.36 60.72
N LYS A 5 -30.45 24.16 59.39
CA LYS A 5 -30.28 25.09 58.26
C LYS A 5 -29.96 26.56 58.57
N ASN A 6 -28.98 27.07 57.83
CA ASN A 6 -29.11 28.35 57.13
C ASN A 6 -28.60 28.19 55.69
N HIS A 7 -29.48 28.43 54.73
CA HIS A 7 -29.16 28.58 53.31
C HIS A 7 -29.07 30.08 53.03
N ASN A 8 -27.91 30.56 52.61
CA ASN A 8 -27.78 31.90 52.04
C ASN A 8 -28.00 31.82 50.53
N TYR A 9 -29.11 32.42 50.10
CA TYR A 9 -29.39 32.77 48.72
C TYR A 9 -28.77 34.13 48.41
N GLY A 10 -28.15 34.26 47.24
CA GLY A 10 -27.88 35.56 46.61
C GLY A 10 -26.48 35.69 46.02
N GLN A 11 -26.33 35.43 44.73
CA GLN A 11 -26.29 36.50 43.74
C GLN A 11 -26.21 35.93 42.32
N ILE A 12 -27.21 36.31 41.54
CA ILE A 12 -27.27 36.15 40.09
C ILE A 12 -26.39 37.25 39.50
N GLN A 13 -25.30 36.89 38.83
CA GLN A 13 -24.58 37.78 37.92
C GLN A 13 -24.09 37.01 36.68
N LYS A 14 -24.89 37.10 35.61
CA LYS A 14 -24.47 37.21 34.21
C LYS A 14 -25.47 38.19 33.56
N PRO A 15 -25.12 39.03 32.57
CA PRO A 15 -24.05 38.81 31.59
C PRO A 15 -23.16 40.04 31.35
N ILE A 16 -21.89 39.82 30.97
CA ILE A 16 -21.17 40.80 30.15
C ILE A 16 -20.82 40.09 28.86
N LEU A 17 -21.61 40.37 27.81
CA LEU A 17 -21.24 40.17 26.43
C LEU A 17 -20.06 41.12 26.15
N ALA A 18 -18.84 40.58 26.14
CA ALA A 18 -17.70 41.26 25.53
C ALA A 18 -17.69 40.88 24.04
N LEU A 19 -18.26 41.75 23.22
CA LEU A 19 -18.16 41.72 21.76
C LEU A 19 -16.74 42.20 21.39
N VAL A 20 -15.82 41.26 21.18
CA VAL A 20 -14.53 41.57 20.54
C VAL A 20 -14.72 41.43 19.03
N VAL A 21 -15.01 42.56 18.38
CA VAL A 21 -14.93 42.71 16.93
C VAL A 21 -13.46 42.91 16.58
N CYS A 22 -12.76 41.82 16.29
CA CYS A 22 -11.50 41.91 15.55
C CYS A 22 -11.80 41.70 14.06
N MET A 23 -11.76 42.80 13.32
CA MET A 23 -11.82 42.82 11.87
C MET A 23 -10.58 42.14 11.27
N SER A 24 -10.84 41.03 10.57
CA SER A 24 -10.30 40.65 9.26
C SER A 24 -8.87 41.01 8.89
N SER A 25 -8.03 39.97 8.78
CA SER A 25 -7.03 39.85 7.71
C SER A 25 -6.85 38.37 7.36
N ILE A 26 -7.71 37.87 6.47
CA ILE A 26 -7.51 36.59 5.78
C ILE A 26 -6.48 36.79 4.68
N ASN A 27 -5.30 36.20 4.83
CA ASN A 27 -4.36 36.02 3.71
C ASN A 27 -4.87 34.88 2.84
N VAL A 28 -5.66 35.23 1.82
CA VAL A 28 -6.04 34.31 0.73
C VAL A 28 -4.78 34.03 -0.08
N HIS A 29 -4.15 32.88 0.15
CA HIS A 29 -3.19 32.35 -0.82
C HIS A 29 -3.98 31.80 -1.99
N ALA A 30 -3.73 32.37 -3.17
CA ALA A 30 -4.28 31.91 -4.42
C ALA A 30 -3.93 30.43 -4.64
N ALA A 31 -4.97 29.59 -4.70
CA ALA A 31 -4.86 28.29 -5.31
C ALA A 31 -4.72 28.50 -6.82
N ILE A 32 -3.57 28.11 -7.38
CA ILE A 32 -3.42 27.95 -8.82
C ILE A 32 -4.22 26.71 -9.19
N ILE A 33 -5.44 26.93 -9.67
CA ILE A 33 -6.24 25.94 -10.37
C ILE A 33 -5.61 25.80 -11.75
N THR A 34 -4.89 24.70 -12.00
CA THR A 34 -4.63 24.25 -13.37
C THR A 34 -5.94 23.74 -13.93
N ASP A 35 -6.57 24.59 -14.72
CA ASP A 35 -7.67 24.31 -15.62
C ASP A 35 -7.22 23.29 -16.69
N SER A 36 -7.55 22.02 -16.46
CA SER A 36 -7.55 21.00 -17.51
C SER A 36 -8.95 20.96 -18.08
N SER A 37 -9.20 21.79 -19.08
CA SER A 37 -10.42 21.74 -19.89
C SER A 37 -10.50 20.41 -20.63
N GLU A 38 -11.19 19.43 -20.04
CA GLU A 38 -11.66 18.27 -20.78
C GLU A 38 -12.69 18.75 -21.81
N ARG A 39 -12.26 18.75 -23.07
CA ARG A 39 -13.14 18.84 -24.24
C ARG A 39 -14.15 17.70 -24.17
N ARG A 40 -15.35 18.01 -23.69
CA ARG A 40 -16.54 17.20 -23.86
C ARG A 40 -16.89 17.17 -25.35
N ILE A 41 -16.56 16.09 -26.04
CA ILE A 41 -17.09 15.84 -27.38
C ILE A 41 -18.52 15.32 -27.21
N GLU A 42 -19.50 16.18 -27.47
CA GLU A 42 -20.88 15.76 -27.67
C GLU A 42 -21.00 15.10 -29.05
N VAL A 43 -21.10 13.77 -29.06
CA VAL A 43 -21.46 13.03 -30.27
C VAL A 43 -22.98 13.17 -30.45
N ARG A 44 -23.39 14.11 -31.31
CA ARG A 44 -24.76 14.13 -31.85
C ARG A 44 -24.91 12.92 -32.79
N GLN A 45 -25.77 11.97 -32.39
CA GLN A 45 -26.30 10.96 -33.31
C GLN A 45 -27.12 11.67 -34.40
N GLY A 46 -26.61 11.63 -35.62
CA GLY A 46 -27.33 12.00 -36.83
C GLY A 46 -27.30 10.81 -37.78
N SER A 47 -28.48 10.27 -38.09
CA SER A 47 -28.69 9.23 -39.08
C SER A 47 -28.32 9.71 -40.48
N GLY A 48 -27.72 8.83 -41.29
CA GLY A 48 -27.76 8.93 -42.76
C GLY A 48 -26.40 9.08 -43.46
N ASP A 49 -26.10 8.05 -44.24
CA ASP A 49 -25.24 7.99 -45.42
C ASP A 49 -23.70 7.99 -45.32
N THR A 50 -23.19 6.97 -46.00
CA THR A 50 -21.80 6.60 -46.28
C THR A 50 -21.05 7.68 -47.04
N SER A 51 -19.97 8.22 -46.49
CA SER A 51 -18.83 8.72 -47.28
C SER A 51 -17.57 8.90 -46.42
N ASN A 52 -16.45 8.38 -46.92
CA ASN A 52 -15.13 8.40 -46.28
C ASN A 52 -14.57 9.84 -46.24
N ALA A 53 -14.33 10.40 -45.06
CA ALA A 53 -13.67 11.68 -44.89
C ALA A 53 -12.14 11.52 -44.82
N TYR A 54 -11.45 11.89 -45.90
CA TYR A 54 -10.00 12.07 -45.92
C TYR A 54 -9.62 13.40 -45.23
N ILE A 55 -8.75 13.34 -44.22
CA ILE A 55 -8.18 14.52 -43.55
C ILE A 55 -6.84 14.85 -44.22
N SER A 56 -6.70 16.05 -44.76
CA SER A 56 -5.42 16.57 -45.31
C SER A 56 -4.60 17.26 -44.19
N PRO A 57 -3.27 17.06 -44.09
CA PRO A 57 -2.45 17.73 -43.08
C PRO A 57 -2.12 19.18 -43.47
N SER A 58 -2.15 20.08 -42.49
CA SER A 58 -1.71 21.47 -42.64
C SER A 58 -0.19 21.58 -42.50
N ASN A 59 0.47 22.20 -43.48
CA ASN A 59 1.89 22.54 -43.41
C ASN A 59 2.05 23.91 -42.72
N ASN A 60 2.43 23.92 -41.45
CA ASN A 60 2.99 25.11 -40.80
C ASN A 60 4.27 24.73 -40.05
N VAL A 61 5.40 25.10 -40.65
CA VAL A 61 6.74 24.94 -40.10
C VAL A 61 7.03 26.16 -39.22
N SER A 62 7.12 25.96 -37.91
CA SER A 62 7.77 26.94 -37.02
C SER A 62 8.99 26.29 -36.36
N SER A 63 10.10 27.01 -36.46
CA SER A 63 11.46 26.59 -36.17
C SER A 63 11.80 26.73 -34.69
N GLN A 64 11.96 25.62 -33.97
CA GLN A 64 12.74 25.58 -32.71
C GLN A 64 13.51 24.26 -32.60
N ARG A 65 14.80 24.38 -32.29
CA ARG A 65 15.79 23.28 -32.22
C ARG A 65 15.48 22.29 -31.10
N PRO A 66 15.81 21.00 -31.29
CA PRO A 66 16.31 20.19 -30.19
C PRO A 66 17.63 19.51 -30.55
N GLY A 67 18.61 19.63 -29.66
CA GLY A 67 19.76 18.74 -29.62
C GLY A 67 19.40 17.52 -28.78
N VAL A 68 19.27 16.35 -29.41
CA VAL A 68 19.73 15.05 -28.91
C VAL A 68 19.97 14.18 -30.14
N THR A 69 21.22 13.82 -30.43
CA THR A 69 21.56 12.88 -31.50
C THR A 69 21.31 11.47 -30.97
N MET A 70 20.34 10.75 -31.53
CA MET A 70 20.21 9.30 -31.38
C MET A 70 20.18 8.65 -32.77
N LEU A 71 21.05 7.65 -32.89
CA LEU A 71 21.40 6.85 -34.07
C LEU A 71 20.26 6.63 -35.09
N SER A 72 20.47 7.10 -36.31
CA SER A 72 19.62 6.87 -37.47
C SER A 72 19.85 5.47 -38.06
N GLY A 73 18.87 4.58 -37.91
CA GLY A 73 18.60 3.54 -38.90
C GLY A 73 17.88 4.16 -40.10
N ALA A 74 18.32 3.83 -41.31
CA ALA A 74 17.83 4.44 -42.54
C ALA A 74 16.32 4.24 -42.76
N ASN A 75 15.68 5.28 -43.30
CA ASN A 75 14.27 5.41 -43.70
C ASN A 75 13.28 5.74 -42.57
N ALA A 76 13.26 7.01 -42.14
CA ALA A 76 12.17 7.56 -41.34
C ALA A 76 11.41 8.63 -42.13
N SER A 77 10.23 8.27 -42.63
CA SER A 77 9.15 9.19 -42.97
C SER A 77 8.66 9.87 -41.69
N ASN A 78 8.64 11.21 -41.69
CA ASN A 78 8.15 12.03 -40.59
C ASN A 78 6.64 11.80 -40.38
N GLY A 79 6.29 10.92 -39.44
CA GLY A 79 4.92 10.60 -39.03
C GLY A 79 4.77 9.32 -38.20
N ASP A 80 5.69 8.37 -38.33
CA ASP A 80 5.51 6.98 -37.85
C ASP A 80 6.05 6.67 -36.44
N SER A 81 6.80 7.57 -35.82
CA SER A 81 7.51 7.26 -34.57
C SER A 81 6.58 7.03 -33.37
N MET A 82 5.53 7.86 -33.23
CA MET A 82 4.60 7.74 -32.11
C MET A 82 3.68 6.53 -32.24
N GLN A 83 3.24 6.21 -33.46
CA GLN A 83 2.41 5.03 -33.72
C GLN A 83 3.20 3.73 -33.51
N SER A 84 4.47 3.70 -33.93
CA SER A 84 5.35 2.56 -33.67
C SER A 84 5.59 2.34 -32.18
N LEU A 85 5.75 3.41 -31.41
CA LEU A 85 5.92 3.35 -29.96
C LEU A 85 4.65 2.87 -29.25
N ILE A 86 3.47 3.34 -29.67
CA ILE A 86 2.17 2.88 -29.15
C ILE A 86 2.00 1.38 -29.44
N ALA A 87 2.26 0.96 -30.67
CA ALA A 87 2.17 -0.45 -31.05
C ALA A 87 3.16 -1.33 -30.28
N GLN A 88 4.36 -0.83 -29.99
CA GLN A 88 5.33 -1.53 -29.16
C GLN A 88 4.85 -1.64 -27.70
N LYS A 89 4.33 -0.56 -27.12
CA LYS A 89 3.77 -0.56 -25.75
C LYS A 89 2.55 -1.47 -25.62
N GLN A 90 1.72 -1.54 -26.66
CA GLN A 90 0.57 -2.42 -26.71
C GLN A 90 0.99 -3.90 -26.73
N ARG A 91 2.02 -4.25 -27.52
CA ARG A 91 2.59 -5.60 -27.53
C ARG A 91 3.24 -5.97 -26.19
N ASP A 92 3.99 -5.05 -25.60
CA ASP A 92 4.58 -5.27 -24.26
C ASP A 92 3.47 -5.52 -23.22
N PHE A 93 2.38 -4.76 -23.27
CA PHE A 93 1.22 -4.92 -22.39
C PHE A 93 0.50 -6.27 -22.59
N GLU A 94 0.30 -6.70 -23.83
CA GLU A 94 -0.34 -7.99 -24.15
C GLU A 94 0.53 -9.19 -23.72
N ILE A 95 1.85 -9.08 -23.83
CA ILE A 95 2.79 -10.09 -23.34
C ILE A 95 2.75 -10.16 -21.82
N ASP A 96 2.81 -9.02 -21.12
CA ASP A 96 2.76 -8.99 -19.65
C ASP A 96 1.43 -9.55 -19.10
N ALA A 97 0.32 -9.22 -19.76
CA ALA A 97 -1.01 -9.71 -19.39
C ALA A 97 -1.18 -11.22 -19.66
N SER A 98 -0.66 -11.72 -20.77
CA SER A 98 -0.71 -13.16 -21.07
C SER A 98 0.18 -13.96 -20.11
N LEU A 99 1.36 -13.43 -19.74
CA LEU A 99 2.22 -14.03 -18.72
C LEU A 99 1.58 -14.03 -17.33
N SER A 100 0.94 -12.93 -16.92
CA SER A 100 0.25 -12.87 -15.62
C SER A 100 -0.95 -13.81 -15.55
N ILE A 101 -1.72 -13.95 -16.64
CA ILE A 101 -2.82 -14.91 -16.74
C ILE A 101 -2.29 -16.35 -16.69
N GLU A 102 -1.20 -16.64 -17.39
CA GLU A 102 -0.60 -17.97 -17.42
C GLU A 102 0.04 -18.33 -16.07
N GLU A 103 0.67 -17.37 -15.39
CA GLU A 103 1.19 -17.53 -14.02
C GLU A 103 0.05 -17.77 -13.02
N ASN A 104 -1.04 -16.99 -13.09
CA ASN A 104 -2.24 -17.20 -12.29
C ASN A 104 -2.86 -18.59 -12.53
N LYS A 105 -2.82 -19.11 -13.77
CA LYS A 105 -3.25 -20.48 -14.08
C LYS A 105 -2.27 -21.53 -13.54
N ARG A 106 -0.96 -21.34 -13.65
CA ARG A 106 0.06 -22.28 -13.16
C ARG A 106 0.08 -22.39 -11.64
N VAL A 107 -0.12 -21.29 -10.93
CA VAL A 107 -0.26 -21.26 -9.47
C VAL A 107 -1.52 -22.03 -9.03
N ASN A 108 -2.61 -21.99 -9.82
CA ASN A 108 -3.84 -22.73 -9.53
C ASN A 108 -3.79 -24.23 -9.91
N VAL A 109 -2.87 -24.67 -10.78
CA VAL A 109 -2.93 -26.02 -11.38
C VAL A 109 -1.79 -26.97 -10.96
N ASN A 110 -0.67 -26.49 -10.40
CA ASN A 110 0.47 -27.35 -10.06
C ASN A 110 0.87 -27.30 -8.58
N GLN A 111 0.15 -28.04 -7.73
CA GLN A 111 0.69 -28.44 -6.43
C GLN A 111 1.53 -29.73 -6.57
N ARG A 112 2.79 -29.56 -6.98
CA ARG A 112 3.88 -30.42 -6.52
C ARG A 112 4.86 -29.53 -5.77
N ARG A 113 5.13 -29.87 -4.51
CA ARG A 113 6.08 -29.16 -3.64
C ARG A 113 7.44 -29.07 -4.38
N PRO A 114 7.97 -27.88 -4.68
CA PRO A 114 9.31 -27.77 -5.21
C PRO A 114 10.29 -28.24 -4.14
N THR A 115 11.13 -29.22 -4.47
CA THR A 115 12.20 -29.69 -3.60
C THR A 115 13.42 -28.82 -3.86
N TYR A 116 13.66 -27.83 -3.00
CA TYR A 116 14.86 -27.01 -3.09
C TYR A 116 16.03 -27.73 -2.40
N ASN A 117 17.08 -28.02 -3.16
CA ASN A 117 18.27 -28.71 -2.67
C ASN A 117 19.19 -27.71 -1.96
N THR A 118 19.21 -27.71 -0.63
CA THR A 118 20.04 -26.82 0.18
C THR A 118 21.36 -27.50 0.53
N THR A 119 22.39 -27.30 -0.30
CA THR A 119 23.78 -27.62 0.08
C THR A 119 24.57 -26.31 0.16
N TYR A 120 24.66 -25.72 1.35
CA TYR A 120 25.66 -24.71 1.65
C TYR A 120 26.42 -25.06 2.93
N ARG A 121 27.74 -25.05 2.80
CA ARG A 121 28.75 -25.47 3.77
C ARG A 121 28.73 -24.59 5.03
N ASN A 122 28.75 -25.27 6.17
CA ASN A 122 28.97 -24.74 7.51
C ASN A 122 30.19 -23.81 7.60
N ASN A 123 30.03 -22.66 8.25
CA ASN A 123 31.13 -22.04 8.99
C ASN A 123 30.68 -21.87 10.45
N SER A 124 31.44 -22.52 11.33
CA SER A 124 31.14 -22.73 12.74
C SER A 124 31.47 -21.50 13.58
N TYR A 125 30.53 -21.00 14.37
CA TYR A 125 30.84 -20.38 15.66
C TYR A 125 29.81 -20.82 16.70
N SER A 126 30.31 -21.60 17.66
CA SER A 126 29.63 -22.06 18.87
C SER A 126 29.78 -21.00 19.95
N THR A 127 28.68 -20.56 20.54
CA THR A 127 28.61 -20.24 21.97
C THR A 127 27.22 -20.56 22.50
N THR A 128 27.24 -21.32 23.59
CA THR A 128 26.18 -22.03 24.28
C THR A 128 25.25 -21.18 25.15
N ASN A 129 24.00 -21.66 25.25
CA ASN A 129 23.05 -21.58 26.37
C ASN A 129 22.16 -20.34 26.53
N ASN A 130 20.94 -20.41 25.96
CA ASN A 130 19.72 -20.14 26.73
C ASN A 130 18.53 -20.94 26.15
N THR A 131 17.91 -21.73 27.01
CA THR A 131 16.83 -22.68 26.69
C THR A 131 15.48 -21.97 26.77
N TYR A 132 15.02 -21.43 25.65
CA TYR A 132 13.60 -21.25 25.33
C TYR A 132 13.40 -21.72 23.89
N ASN A 133 12.45 -22.64 23.70
CA ASN A 133 12.19 -23.36 22.45
C ASN A 133 12.05 -22.44 21.22
N SER A 134 13.16 -22.20 20.52
CA SER A 134 13.22 -21.66 19.15
C SER A 134 13.25 -22.77 18.10
N ALA A 135 12.62 -23.92 18.39
CA ALA A 135 12.63 -25.10 17.54
C ALA A 135 11.59 -25.05 16.39
N ASN A 136 11.47 -23.91 15.70
CA ASN A 136 10.69 -23.78 14.47
C ASN A 136 11.35 -22.88 13.40
N ASN A 137 12.63 -22.51 13.56
CA ASN A 137 13.32 -21.58 12.65
C ASN A 137 14.46 -22.24 11.87
N ASP A 138 14.26 -23.38 11.17
CA ASP A 138 15.36 -23.84 10.29
C ASP A 138 15.05 -24.83 9.16
N LEU A 139 13.88 -24.70 8.50
CA LEU A 139 13.68 -25.34 7.20
C LEU A 139 13.06 -24.36 6.20
N THR A 140 13.96 -23.73 5.42
CA THR A 140 13.74 -23.16 4.08
C THR A 140 13.03 -21.81 3.93
N SER A 141 13.35 -20.77 4.70
CA SER A 141 13.03 -19.41 4.21
C SER A 141 13.94 -19.09 3.02
N MET A 142 13.40 -19.09 1.80
CA MET A 142 14.10 -18.53 0.65
C MET A 142 14.42 -17.06 0.97
N ASP A 143 15.70 -16.69 0.96
CA ASP A 143 16.11 -15.29 1.12
C ASP A 143 15.48 -14.42 0.02
N PHE A 144 15.15 -13.16 0.32
CA PHE A 144 14.54 -12.26 -0.66
C PHE A 144 15.38 -12.10 -1.92
N ASN A 145 16.72 -12.02 -1.80
CA ASN A 145 17.57 -11.90 -2.97
C ASN A 145 17.63 -13.21 -3.75
N ALA A 146 17.63 -14.36 -3.07
CA ALA A 146 17.54 -15.65 -3.74
C ALA A 146 16.22 -15.78 -4.52
N TRP A 147 15.09 -15.39 -3.89
CA TRP A 147 13.79 -15.34 -4.54
C TRP A 147 13.79 -14.41 -5.75
N LEU A 148 14.26 -13.17 -5.57
CA LEU A 148 14.30 -12.15 -6.62
C LEU A 148 15.16 -12.59 -7.82
N ASN A 149 16.34 -13.17 -7.54
CA ASN A 149 17.32 -13.54 -8.56
C ASN A 149 17.07 -14.92 -9.20
N SER A 150 16.16 -15.73 -8.65
CA SER A 150 15.80 -17.02 -9.25
C SER A 150 15.10 -16.88 -10.61
N ASN A 151 14.60 -15.69 -10.94
CA ASN A 151 13.95 -15.39 -12.22
C ASN A 151 14.21 -13.93 -12.63
N SER A 152 14.89 -13.71 -13.76
CA SER A 152 15.23 -12.36 -14.25
C SER A 152 14.01 -11.51 -14.64
N TYR A 153 12.90 -12.14 -15.08
CA TYR A 153 11.66 -11.45 -15.37
C TYR A 153 11.01 -10.91 -14.08
N ARG A 154 11.00 -11.72 -13.01
CA ARG A 154 10.55 -11.30 -11.67
C ARG A 154 11.35 -10.10 -11.17
N ALA A 155 12.68 -10.12 -11.29
CA ALA A 155 13.52 -9.00 -10.90
C ALA A 155 13.15 -7.69 -11.62
N ARG A 156 12.85 -7.76 -12.92
CA ARG A 156 12.38 -6.61 -13.69
C ARG A 156 11.03 -6.08 -13.21
N GLN A 157 10.05 -6.97 -12.98
CA GLN A 157 8.72 -6.57 -12.51
C GLN A 157 8.75 -5.93 -11.12
N VAL A 158 9.58 -6.48 -10.22
CA VAL A 158 9.79 -5.89 -8.88
C VAL A 158 10.42 -4.50 -8.99
N ALA A 159 11.39 -4.31 -9.88
CA ALA A 159 11.96 -2.98 -10.13
C ALA A 159 10.95 -1.99 -10.74
N GLU A 160 10.03 -2.46 -11.58
CA GLU A 160 8.92 -1.65 -12.12
C GLU A 160 7.95 -1.23 -11.02
N TYR A 161 7.59 -2.16 -10.12
CA TYR A 161 6.75 -1.89 -8.96
C TYR A 161 7.41 -0.86 -8.02
N GLN A 162 8.71 -1.01 -7.75
CA GLN A 162 9.44 -0.03 -6.94
C GLN A 162 9.41 1.38 -7.54
N ARG A 163 9.62 1.50 -8.86
CA ARG A 163 9.52 2.78 -9.56
C ARG A 163 8.11 3.35 -9.49
N TYR A 164 7.10 2.51 -9.68
CA TYR A 164 5.70 2.91 -9.57
C TYR A 164 5.40 3.50 -8.18
N LEU A 165 5.78 2.80 -7.12
CA LEU A 165 5.57 3.26 -5.75
C LEU A 165 6.38 4.53 -5.45
N SER A 166 7.65 4.57 -5.85
CA SER A 166 8.53 5.73 -5.63
C SER A 166 7.97 7.00 -6.27
N ALA A 167 7.35 6.89 -7.44
CA ALA A 167 6.72 8.02 -8.12
C ALA A 167 5.43 8.50 -7.43
N ARG A 168 4.77 7.66 -6.62
CA ARG A 168 3.50 7.96 -5.93
C ARG A 168 3.71 8.45 -4.50
N VAL A 169 4.57 7.77 -3.74
CA VAL A 169 4.78 8.06 -2.32
C VAL A 169 6.10 8.76 -2.03
N GLY A 170 7.02 8.85 -3.01
CA GLY A 170 8.40 9.30 -2.82
C GLY A 170 9.31 8.12 -2.45
N ALA A 171 10.52 8.08 -3.02
CA ALA A 171 11.43 6.94 -2.87
C ALA A 171 11.79 6.63 -1.40
N GLN A 172 11.89 7.65 -0.55
CA GLN A 172 12.16 7.53 0.88
C GLN A 172 11.00 6.93 1.69
N ASN A 173 9.79 6.96 1.14
CA ASN A 173 8.58 6.45 1.79
C ASN A 173 8.18 5.06 1.27
N VAL A 174 8.97 4.46 0.37
CA VAL A 174 8.80 3.06 -0.04
C VAL A 174 9.53 2.18 0.98
N PRO A 175 8.83 1.32 1.73
CA PRO A 175 9.48 0.38 2.63
C PRO A 175 10.39 -0.59 1.88
N PRO A 176 11.30 -1.30 2.58
CA PRO A 176 12.09 -2.36 1.96
C PRO A 176 11.19 -3.35 1.21
N LEU A 177 11.49 -3.60 -0.06
CA LEU A 177 10.70 -4.51 -0.89
C LEU A 177 10.65 -5.94 -0.32
N SER A 178 11.71 -6.34 0.37
CA SER A 178 11.78 -7.61 1.10
C SER A 178 10.71 -7.72 2.19
N GLN A 179 10.19 -6.60 2.70
CA GLN A 179 9.05 -6.61 3.61
C GLN A 179 7.73 -6.41 2.85
N LEU A 180 7.71 -5.46 1.91
CA LEU A 180 6.49 -5.09 1.17
C LEU A 180 5.94 -6.21 0.28
N LEU A 181 6.80 -7.14 -0.16
CA LEU A 181 6.42 -8.29 -0.96
C LEU A 181 6.20 -9.56 -0.14
N THR A 182 6.36 -9.51 1.20
CA THR A 182 6.09 -10.66 2.06
C THR A 182 4.61 -11.04 1.99
N THR A 183 4.35 -12.34 1.81
CA THR A 183 2.99 -12.86 1.62
C THR A 183 2.27 -13.07 2.95
N ALA A 184 2.05 -14.33 3.38
CA ALA A 184 1.42 -14.69 4.65
C ALA A 184 2.44 -15.40 5.53
N ARG A 185 2.40 -15.22 6.85
CA ARG A 185 3.28 -15.95 7.78
C ARG A 185 3.22 -17.48 7.64
N SER A 186 2.07 -18.00 7.20
CA SER A 186 1.83 -19.42 6.97
C SER A 186 2.15 -19.88 5.55
N TRP A 187 2.88 -19.08 4.74
CA TRP A 187 3.18 -19.39 3.34
C TRP A 187 3.76 -20.80 3.18
N ASP A 188 4.69 -21.21 4.05
CA ASP A 188 5.38 -22.50 3.96
C ASP A 188 4.43 -23.67 4.22
N LYS A 189 3.66 -23.57 5.30
CA LYS A 189 2.60 -24.52 5.64
C LYS A 189 1.56 -24.63 4.52
N CYS A 190 1.30 -23.53 3.82
CA CYS A 190 0.36 -23.44 2.71
C CYS A 190 0.96 -23.86 1.36
N GLY A 191 2.28 -24.09 1.27
CA GLY A 191 2.96 -24.44 0.02
C GLY A 191 3.03 -23.30 -1.01
N TYR A 192 3.06 -22.05 -0.56
CA TYR A 192 3.26 -20.86 -1.40
C TYR A 192 4.69 -20.33 -1.29
N GLU A 193 5.05 -19.31 -2.07
CA GLU A 193 6.34 -18.61 -1.89
C GLU A 193 6.26 -17.57 -0.74
N PRO A 194 7.38 -17.29 -0.06
CA PRO A 194 7.45 -16.26 0.99
C PRO A 194 7.18 -14.85 0.48
N TYR A 195 7.43 -14.61 -0.80
CA TYR A 195 7.25 -13.32 -1.45
C TYR A 195 6.39 -13.43 -2.70
N GLN A 196 5.61 -12.39 -2.98
CA GLN A 196 4.79 -12.32 -4.18
C GLN A 196 4.56 -10.87 -4.57
N LEU A 197 4.64 -10.59 -5.88
CA LEU A 197 4.23 -9.31 -6.44
C LEU A 197 2.70 -9.28 -6.57
N PRO A 198 2.00 -8.22 -6.12
CA PRO A 198 0.58 -8.07 -6.42
C PRO A 198 0.36 -7.95 -7.94
N PRO A 199 -0.77 -8.45 -8.48
CA PRO A 199 -1.21 -8.15 -9.83
C PRO A 199 -1.18 -6.63 -10.08
N ARG A 200 -0.78 -6.24 -11.29
CA ARG A 200 -0.49 -4.84 -11.64
C ARG A 200 -1.69 -3.92 -11.45
N GLU A 201 -2.87 -4.42 -11.73
CA GLU A 201 -4.16 -3.76 -11.53
C GLU A 201 -4.44 -3.40 -10.07
N LEU A 202 -3.80 -4.08 -9.11
CA LEU A 202 -3.96 -3.81 -7.67
C LEU A 202 -2.90 -2.85 -7.11
N TRP A 203 -1.86 -2.49 -7.88
CA TRP A 203 -0.74 -1.67 -7.36
C TRP A 203 -1.17 -0.32 -6.80
N ALA A 204 -2.23 0.29 -7.36
CA ALA A 204 -2.73 1.57 -6.88
C ALA A 204 -3.32 1.48 -5.46
N ASN A 205 -3.79 0.30 -5.05
CA ASN A 205 -4.56 0.12 -3.82
C ASN A 205 -3.70 0.21 -2.56
N ILE A 206 -2.40 -0.09 -2.65
CA ILE A 206 -1.48 0.00 -1.51
C ILE A 206 -1.03 1.43 -1.24
N VAL A 207 -1.12 2.32 -2.24
CA VAL A 207 -0.56 3.68 -2.19
C VAL A 207 -1.12 4.48 -1.00
N PRO A 208 -2.44 4.52 -0.73
CA PRO A 208 -2.94 5.24 0.43
C PRO A 208 -2.50 4.59 1.75
N THR A 209 -2.34 3.27 1.80
CA THR A 209 -1.83 2.56 2.99
C THR A 209 -0.36 2.88 3.26
N LEU A 210 0.46 3.04 2.23
CA LEU A 210 1.85 3.50 2.38
C LEU A 210 1.92 4.94 2.89
N HIS A 211 1.02 5.83 2.44
CA HIS A 211 0.91 7.18 2.99
C HIS A 211 0.52 7.15 4.46
N LEU A 212 -0.50 6.37 4.82
CA LEU A 212 -0.92 6.17 6.22
C LEU A 212 0.24 5.63 7.07
N TYR A 213 0.93 4.58 6.61
CA TYR A 213 2.08 4.00 7.31
C TYR A 213 3.20 5.03 7.53
N SER A 214 3.50 5.84 6.50
CA SER A 214 4.49 6.92 6.60
C SER A 214 4.05 7.99 7.60
N GLU A 215 2.77 8.38 7.60
CA GLU A 215 2.21 9.37 8.52
C GLU A 215 2.29 8.88 9.98
N LEU A 216 1.93 7.62 10.22
CA LEU A 216 2.03 7.02 11.55
C LEU A 216 3.48 7.00 12.08
N LYS A 217 4.47 6.79 11.19
CA LYS A 217 5.90 6.90 11.57
C LYS A 217 6.32 8.35 11.80
N ASN A 218 5.87 9.28 10.95
CA ASN A 218 6.20 10.70 11.06
C ASN A 218 5.64 11.33 12.34
N GLN A 219 4.44 10.92 12.78
CA GLN A 219 3.84 11.35 14.04
C GLN A 219 4.44 10.63 15.27
N GLY A 220 5.39 9.71 15.07
CA GLY A 220 6.05 8.96 16.15
C GLY A 220 5.15 7.91 16.82
N ILE A 221 3.99 7.60 16.24
CA ILE A 221 3.09 6.56 16.73
C ILE A 221 3.72 5.19 16.48
N LEU A 222 4.20 4.96 15.25
CA LEU A 222 4.96 3.77 14.91
C LEU A 222 6.47 4.07 15.03
N PRO A 223 7.23 3.28 15.81
CA PRO A 223 8.67 3.46 15.90
C PRO A 223 9.35 3.11 14.56
N LEU A 224 10.58 3.60 14.39
CA LEU A 224 11.36 3.35 13.18
C LEU A 224 11.62 1.85 12.93
N SER A 225 11.75 1.09 14.01
CA SER A 225 11.94 -0.37 14.06
C SER A 225 10.74 -1.19 13.59
N THR A 226 9.60 -0.57 13.29
CA THR A 226 8.39 -1.26 12.80
C THR A 226 8.69 -2.02 11.50
N GLU A 227 8.39 -3.32 11.50
CA GLU A 227 8.53 -4.21 10.35
C GLU A 227 7.18 -4.57 9.75
N ILE A 228 7.12 -4.63 8.42
CA ILE A 228 5.98 -5.18 7.67
C ILE A 228 6.21 -6.69 7.49
N ARG A 229 5.19 -7.48 7.82
CA ARG A 229 5.28 -8.96 7.86
C ARG A 229 4.30 -9.68 6.92
N SER A 230 3.37 -8.96 6.30
CA SER A 230 2.39 -9.53 5.37
C SER A 230 1.68 -8.39 4.63
N VAL A 231 1.55 -8.48 3.30
CA VAL A 231 0.94 -7.42 2.47
C VAL A 231 -0.02 -8.01 1.45
N TYR A 232 0.42 -8.33 0.23
CA TYR A 232 -0.47 -8.97 -0.73
C TYR A 232 -0.54 -10.47 -0.46
N ARG A 233 -1.76 -11.01 -0.47
CA ARG A 233 -2.00 -12.46 -0.42
C ARG A 233 -2.88 -12.83 -1.61
N SER A 234 -2.43 -13.78 -2.42
CA SER A 234 -3.30 -14.37 -3.43
C SER A 234 -4.53 -15.01 -2.78
N PRO A 235 -5.69 -15.12 -3.48
CA PRO A 235 -6.89 -15.68 -2.89
C PRO A 235 -6.71 -17.06 -2.25
N GLY A 236 -5.98 -17.96 -2.93
CA GLY A 236 -5.70 -19.30 -2.42
C GLY A 236 -4.79 -19.29 -1.18
N LEU A 237 -3.79 -18.41 -1.12
CA LEU A 237 -2.96 -18.25 0.08
C LEU A 237 -3.75 -17.64 1.24
N ASN A 238 -4.61 -16.64 0.96
CA ASN A 238 -5.45 -16.03 1.98
C ASN A 238 -6.38 -17.06 2.62
N ASP A 239 -7.04 -17.90 1.82
CA ASP A 239 -7.91 -18.97 2.30
C ASP A 239 -7.14 -19.98 3.18
N CYS A 240 -6.01 -20.50 2.69
CA CYS A 240 -5.19 -21.43 3.47
C CYS A 240 -4.67 -20.82 4.78
N ALA A 241 -4.32 -19.52 4.76
CA ALA A 241 -3.88 -18.79 5.94
C ALA A 241 -5.01 -18.47 6.93
N GLY A 242 -6.26 -18.89 6.66
CA GLY A 242 -7.43 -18.60 7.49
C GLY A 242 -7.89 -17.15 7.40
N GLY A 243 -7.56 -16.45 6.31
CA GLY A 243 -7.99 -15.09 6.06
C GLY A 243 -9.49 -15.01 5.72
N ALA A 244 -10.14 -13.90 6.08
CA ALA A 244 -11.54 -13.68 5.72
C ALA A 244 -11.73 -13.60 4.19
N GLY A 245 -12.90 -14.01 3.70
CA GLY A 245 -13.25 -13.91 2.27
C GLY A 245 -13.29 -12.47 1.74
N SER A 246 -13.42 -11.48 2.62
CA SER A 246 -13.34 -10.04 2.32
C SER A 246 -11.99 -9.41 2.73
N SER A 247 -10.94 -10.22 2.92
CA SER A 247 -9.62 -9.78 3.35
C SER A 247 -9.02 -8.73 2.41
N LYS A 248 -8.61 -7.61 2.99
CA LYS A 248 -8.00 -6.48 2.27
C LYS A 248 -6.59 -6.77 1.74
N HIS A 249 -5.94 -7.83 2.26
CA HIS A 249 -4.69 -8.33 1.69
C HIS A 249 -4.87 -8.86 0.26
N MET A 250 -6.04 -9.42 -0.07
CA MET A 250 -6.33 -9.87 -1.43
C MET A 250 -6.53 -8.71 -2.41
N ASN A 251 -6.84 -7.51 -1.90
CA ASN A 251 -6.98 -6.29 -2.70
C ASN A 251 -5.68 -5.47 -2.78
N ALA A 252 -4.58 -5.99 -2.21
CA ALA A 252 -3.31 -5.27 -2.05
C ALA A 252 -3.47 -3.89 -1.38
N SER A 253 -4.44 -3.74 -0.48
CA SER A 253 -4.72 -2.47 0.22
C SER A 253 -4.43 -2.53 1.72
N ALA A 254 -3.77 -3.60 2.17
CA ALA A 254 -3.53 -3.87 3.57
C ALA A 254 -2.09 -4.33 3.84
N MET A 255 -1.64 -4.09 5.06
CA MET A 255 -0.38 -4.62 5.59
C MET A 255 -0.55 -5.01 7.05
N ASP A 256 0.11 -6.11 7.43
CA ASP A 256 0.28 -6.50 8.83
C ASP A 256 1.70 -6.09 9.25
N ILE A 257 1.80 -5.43 10.39
CA ILE A 257 3.05 -4.93 10.97
C ILE A 257 3.30 -5.50 12.36
N TRP A 258 4.55 -5.41 12.78
CA TRP A 258 5.01 -5.70 14.14
C TRP A 258 6.21 -4.81 14.46
N VAL A 259 6.29 -4.35 15.70
CA VAL A 259 7.47 -3.73 16.32
C VAL A 259 8.28 -4.74 17.16
N PRO A 260 9.42 -5.26 16.68
CA PRO A 260 10.23 -6.25 17.40
C PRO A 260 10.67 -5.77 18.79
N GLU A 261 11.08 -4.50 18.92
CA GLU A 261 11.55 -3.96 20.20
C GLU A 261 10.47 -3.89 21.30
N TYR A 262 9.19 -4.11 20.97
CA TYR A 262 8.08 -4.10 21.93
C TYR A 262 7.56 -5.50 22.27
N GLU A 263 8.10 -6.58 21.67
CA GLU A 263 7.60 -7.95 21.87
C GLU A 263 7.54 -8.35 23.35
N ASP A 264 8.62 -8.09 24.09
CA ASP A 264 8.72 -8.39 25.52
C ASP A 264 8.35 -7.21 26.42
N ASN A 265 7.80 -6.13 25.87
CA ASN A 265 7.43 -4.92 26.61
C ASN A 265 5.96 -4.56 26.39
N LEU A 266 5.09 -5.23 27.14
CA LEU A 266 3.63 -5.04 27.08
C LEU A 266 3.19 -3.59 27.30
N TRP A 267 3.90 -2.82 28.13
CA TRP A 267 3.56 -1.41 28.37
C TRP A 267 3.82 -0.54 27.14
N ARG A 268 4.97 -0.70 26.48
CA ARG A 268 5.28 0.00 25.22
C ARG A 268 4.34 -0.43 24.10
N LEU A 269 4.06 -1.73 23.99
CA LEU A 269 3.09 -2.27 23.04
C LEU A 269 1.70 -1.66 23.24
N SER A 270 1.19 -1.65 24.48
CA SER A 270 -0.12 -1.06 24.81
C SER A 270 -0.15 0.43 24.51
N THR A 271 0.89 1.17 24.89
CA THR A 271 0.97 2.63 24.65
C THR A 271 0.95 2.95 23.16
N MET A 272 1.67 2.19 22.33
CA MET A 272 1.63 2.33 20.88
C MET A 272 0.23 2.01 20.32
N GLN A 273 -0.41 0.94 20.81
CA GLN A 273 -1.77 0.59 20.40
C GLN A 273 -2.78 1.69 20.77
N ASP A 274 -2.64 2.31 21.94
CA ASP A 274 -3.46 3.45 22.35
C ASP A 274 -3.25 4.65 21.42
N GLY A 275 -2.01 4.92 21.00
CA GLY A 275 -1.70 5.95 19.99
C GLY A 275 -2.34 5.67 18.63
N LEU A 276 -2.32 4.41 18.17
CA LEU A 276 -3.01 3.99 16.95
C LEU A 276 -4.53 4.17 17.07
N CYS A 277 -5.10 3.85 18.23
CA CYS A 277 -6.52 4.04 18.51
C CYS A 277 -6.92 5.52 18.48
N GLN A 278 -6.11 6.40 19.08
CA GLN A 278 -6.33 7.85 19.03
C GLN A 278 -6.23 8.39 17.60
N PHE A 279 -5.22 7.97 16.84
CA PHE A 279 -5.12 8.35 15.43
C PHE A 279 -6.34 7.88 14.64
N TRP A 280 -6.75 6.63 14.82
CA TRP A 280 -7.94 6.09 14.17
C TRP A 280 -9.18 6.94 14.48
N GLN A 281 -9.40 7.26 15.76
CA GLN A 281 -10.55 8.05 16.22
C GLN A 281 -10.57 9.47 15.61
N TYR A 282 -9.45 10.18 15.65
CA TYR A 282 -9.41 11.61 15.32
C TYR A 282 -9.07 11.90 13.86
N GLN A 283 -8.31 11.03 13.21
CA GLN A 283 -7.78 11.24 11.85
C GLN A 283 -8.18 10.11 10.89
N GLY A 284 -8.47 8.91 11.40
CA GLY A 284 -8.62 7.69 10.60
C GLY A 284 -9.72 7.72 9.55
N GLN A 285 -10.81 8.47 9.77
CA GLN A 285 -11.88 8.59 8.77
C GLN A 285 -11.39 9.17 7.44
N SER A 286 -10.48 10.15 7.49
CA SER A 286 -9.91 10.78 6.28
C SER A 286 -9.03 9.82 5.46
N TYR A 287 -8.53 8.77 6.09
CA TYR A 287 -7.69 7.73 5.48
C TYR A 287 -8.48 6.48 5.08
N ASN A 288 -9.78 6.40 5.37
CA ASN A 288 -10.53 5.14 5.36
C ASN A 288 -9.82 4.04 6.16
N PHE A 289 -9.27 4.41 7.33
CA PHE A 289 -8.35 3.57 8.09
C PHE A 289 -9.06 2.36 8.71
N GLY A 290 -8.72 1.17 8.22
CA GLY A 290 -9.01 -0.10 8.86
C GLY A 290 -7.91 -0.49 9.84
N LEU A 291 -8.26 -0.67 11.11
CA LEU A 291 -7.32 -1.00 12.19
C LEU A 291 -7.70 -2.30 12.89
N GLY A 292 -6.83 -3.31 12.78
CA GLY A 292 -6.96 -4.56 13.53
C GLY A 292 -5.86 -4.68 14.59
N LEU A 293 -6.23 -4.88 15.84
CA LEU A 293 -5.27 -5.09 16.94
C LEU A 293 -5.42 -6.51 17.50
N TYR A 294 -4.41 -7.36 17.31
CA TYR A 294 -4.45 -8.75 17.72
C TYR A 294 -3.73 -8.98 19.04
N ALA A 295 -4.22 -9.93 19.84
CA ALA A 295 -3.59 -10.33 21.11
C ALA A 295 -2.16 -10.87 20.94
N THR A 296 -1.80 -11.30 19.73
CA THR A 296 -0.45 -11.75 19.37
C THR A 296 0.55 -10.60 19.19
N GLY A 297 0.12 -9.34 19.31
CA GLY A 297 0.94 -8.16 19.04
C GLY A 297 0.99 -7.77 17.56
N ALA A 298 0.46 -8.59 16.66
CA ALA A 298 0.29 -8.23 15.26
C ALA A 298 -0.73 -7.08 15.12
N ILE A 299 -0.43 -6.16 14.21
CA ILE A 299 -1.26 -4.98 13.94
C ILE A 299 -1.58 -4.97 12.45
N HIS A 300 -2.85 -4.84 12.12
CA HIS A 300 -3.33 -4.72 10.75
C HIS A 300 -3.65 -3.27 10.41
N LEU A 301 -3.15 -2.81 9.26
CA LEU A 301 -3.43 -1.50 8.70
C LEU A 301 -3.96 -1.68 7.28
N ASP A 302 -5.06 -1.00 6.96
CA ASP A 302 -5.53 -0.86 5.58
C ASP A 302 -6.22 0.49 5.38
N THR A 303 -6.43 0.85 4.12
CA THR A 303 -7.12 2.10 3.72
C THR A 303 -8.33 1.83 2.84
N ASP A 304 -8.97 0.66 3.04
CA ASP A 304 -10.12 0.18 2.27
C ASP A 304 -11.34 -0.03 3.19
N GLY A 305 -11.51 0.91 4.14
CA GLY A 305 -12.73 1.10 4.91
C GLY A 305 -12.46 1.55 6.36
N TYR A 306 -13.13 2.61 6.80
CA TYR A 306 -12.98 3.11 8.17
C TYR A 306 -13.66 2.19 9.20
N ARG A 307 -12.86 1.31 9.83
CA ARG A 307 -13.36 0.29 10.77
C ARG A 307 -12.26 -0.17 11.71
N LYS A 308 -12.66 -0.84 12.78
CA LYS A 308 -11.72 -1.43 13.75
C LYS A 308 -12.20 -2.77 14.27
N TRP A 309 -11.26 -3.64 14.64
CA TRP A 309 -11.56 -4.94 15.24
C TRP A 309 -10.44 -5.41 16.17
N GLY A 310 -10.74 -6.42 16.99
CA GLY A 310 -9.80 -6.98 17.95
C GLY A 310 -9.54 -8.47 17.77
N PHE A 311 -9.24 -9.15 18.89
CA PHE A 311 -8.74 -10.53 18.95
C PHE A 311 -9.64 -11.59 18.29
N ASN A 312 -10.96 -11.36 18.20
CA ASN A 312 -11.91 -12.29 17.57
C ASN A 312 -12.38 -11.82 16.18
N HIS A 313 -11.67 -10.89 15.54
CA HIS A 313 -12.01 -10.31 14.24
C HIS A 313 -13.34 -9.52 14.20
N THR A 314 -13.88 -9.12 15.35
CA THR A 314 -15.09 -8.28 15.43
C THR A 314 -14.81 -6.90 16.00
N SER A 315 -15.70 -5.95 15.71
CA SER A 315 -15.60 -4.59 16.24
C SER A 315 -15.80 -4.51 17.75
N SER A 316 -16.60 -5.41 18.33
CA SER A 316 -16.89 -5.45 19.77
C SER A 316 -15.71 -5.90 20.61
N SER A 317 -14.73 -6.60 20.03
CA SER A 317 -13.48 -6.98 20.72
C SER A 317 -12.34 -5.99 20.53
N SER A 318 -12.56 -4.91 19.78
CA SER A 318 -11.53 -3.90 19.54
C SER A 318 -11.12 -3.21 20.85
N SER A 319 -9.81 -3.05 21.07
CA SER A 319 -9.26 -2.32 22.21
C SER A 319 -9.44 -0.80 22.10
N CYS A 320 -9.60 -0.25 20.90
CA CYS A 320 -9.84 1.18 20.72
C CYS A 320 -11.25 1.54 21.21
N ARG A 321 -11.34 2.33 22.28
CA ARG A 321 -12.61 2.75 22.88
C ARG A 321 -12.92 4.20 22.51
N TYR A 322 -14.01 4.36 21.77
CA TYR A 322 -14.56 5.60 21.18
C TYR A 322 -13.64 6.31 20.20
#